data_AF-A0ABD1BZX0-F1
#
_entry.id   AF-A0ABD1BZX0-F1
#
_cell.length_a   1.000
_cell.length_b   1.000
_cell.length_c   1.000
_cell.angle_alpha   90.00
_cell.angle_beta   90.00
_cell.angle_gamma   90.00
#
_symmetry.space_group_name_H-M   'P 1'
#
loop_
_entity.id
_entity.type
_entity.pdbx_description
1 polymer ?
#
loop_
_entity_poly.entity_id
_entity_poly.type
_entity_poly.pdbx_seq_one_letter_code
_entity_poly.pdbx_strand_id
1 'polypeptide(L)'
;MELHRKHSVGGTTLHTCHRCRRTIPYRIYAVFHTCGIIALMYHHVHSLLTEDKTLITSLLLLSDIVLSFMWTTTTCLRLNPVHRFEYPENYAAQSKDFPKLDVFICTADPYKEPPMMVVNTALSVMSYDYPSVVNLIIYNTI
;
A
#
# COMPACT_ATOMS: atom_id res chain seq x y z
N MET A 1 7.40 23.86 4.20
CA MET A 1 6.03 24.17 3.72
C MET A 1 5.28 22.86 3.49
N GLU A 2 4.56 22.38 4.52
CA GLU A 2 3.69 21.20 4.40
C GLU A 2 2.43 21.58 3.64
N LEU A 3 2.26 20.97 2.47
CA LEU A 3 1.09 21.18 1.61
C LEU A 3 -0.05 20.30 2.13
N HIS A 4 -0.70 20.76 3.20
CA HIS A 4 -1.90 20.14 3.75
C HIS A 4 -3.06 20.30 2.77
N ARG A 5 -3.35 19.25 2.01
CA ARG A 5 -4.54 19.20 1.17
C ARG A 5 -5.74 18.84 2.06
N LYS A 6 -6.40 19.86 2.61
CA LYS A 6 -7.68 19.69 3.31
C LYS A 6 -8.80 19.68 2.27
N HIS A 7 -9.58 18.61 2.21
CA HIS A 7 -10.86 18.60 1.48
C HIS A 7 -11.94 18.94 2.50
N SER A 8 -12.47 20.16 2.45
CA SER A 8 -13.57 20.59 3.31
C SER A 8 -14.85 20.68 2.47
N VAL A 9 -15.91 20.06 2.96
CA VAL A 9 -17.28 20.24 2.46
C VAL A 9 -18.04 20.82 3.64
N GLY A 10 -18.56 22.05 3.52
CA GLY A 10 -19.40 22.67 4.57
C GLY A 10 -18.68 23.17 5.83
N GLY A 11 -17.36 23.39 5.80
CA GLY A 11 -16.62 23.97 6.94
C GLY A 11 -16.10 22.96 7.98
N THR A 12 -16.50 21.69 7.90
CA THR A 12 -15.95 20.58 8.69
C THR A 12 -15.03 19.70 7.83
N THR A 13 -14.03 19.09 8.46
CA THR A 13 -13.11 18.15 7.79
C THR A 13 -13.51 16.71 8.12
N LEU A 14 -14.02 15.99 7.13
CA LEU A 14 -14.45 14.58 7.26
C LEU A 14 -13.27 13.60 7.27
N HIS A 15 -12.22 13.95 6.53
CA HIS A 15 -10.97 13.20 6.52
C HIS A 15 -9.80 14.18 6.36
N THR A 16 -8.66 13.82 6.93
CA THR A 16 -7.40 14.52 6.71
C THR A 16 -6.36 13.56 6.16
N CYS A 17 -5.49 14.09 5.32
CA CYS A 17 -4.43 13.37 4.65
C CYS A 17 -3.12 14.05 5.04
N HIS A 18 -2.36 13.41 5.92
CA HIS A 18 -1.06 13.89 6.38
C HIS A 18 0.05 13.10 5.69
N ARG A 19 0.95 13.80 4.98
CA ARG A 19 2.21 13.19 4.54
C ARG A 19 3.07 12.96 5.76
N CYS A 20 3.62 11.76 5.90
CA CYS A 20 4.36 11.42 7.10
C CYS A 20 5.69 12.19 7.17
N ARG A 21 5.92 12.95 8.25
CA ARG A 21 7.16 13.75 8.43
C ARG A 21 8.41 12.87 8.61
N ARG A 22 8.22 11.59 8.98
CA ARG A 22 9.28 10.56 9.07
C ARG A 22 9.80 10.05 7.72
N THR A 23 9.49 10.72 6.62
CA THR A 23 10.04 10.40 5.29
C THR A 23 11.53 10.77 5.16
N ILE A 24 12.01 11.72 5.95
CA ILE A 24 13.39 12.22 5.91
C ILE A 24 14.44 11.11 6.13
N PRO A 25 14.39 10.29 7.20
CA PRO A 25 15.37 9.22 7.41
C PRO A 25 15.36 8.17 6.29
N TYR A 26 14.18 7.82 5.76
CA TYR A 26 14.08 6.88 4.64
C TYR A 26 14.72 7.45 3.36
N ARG A 27 14.53 8.75 3.09
CA ARG A 27 15.19 9.42 1.96
C ARG A 27 16.71 9.45 2.10
N ILE A 28 17.22 9.71 3.30
CA ILE A 28 18.67 9.68 3.57
C ILE A 28 19.22 8.28 3.31
N TYR A 29 18.58 7.25 3.85
CA TYR A 29 18.93 5.85 3.60
C TYR A 29 18.91 5.50 2.10
N ALA A 30 17.89 5.98 1.37
CA ALA A 30 17.77 5.79 -0.07
C ALA A 30 18.93 6.43 -0.84
N VAL A 31 19.37 7.64 -0.46
CA VAL A 31 20.55 8.29 -1.08
C VAL A 31 21.81 7.46 -0.85
N PHE A 32 22.05 7.00 0.38
CA PHE A 32 23.20 6.14 0.67
C PHE A 32 23.18 4.85 -0.16
N HIS A 33 22.01 4.21 -0.30
CA HIS A 33 21.87 3.01 -1.15
C HIS A 33 22.12 3.29 -2.62
N THR A 34 21.59 4.39 -3.17
CA THR A 34 21.86 4.76 -4.58
C THR A 34 23.34 5.01 -4.84
N CYS A 35 24.05 5.65 -3.90
CA CYS A 35 25.48 5.87 -4.00
C CYS A 35 26.25 4.55 -4.06
N GLY A 36 25.89 3.57 -3.22
CA GLY A 36 26.49 2.23 -3.24
C GLY A 36 26.28 1.49 -4.57
N ILE A 37 25.06 1.52 -5.11
CA ILE A 37 24.74 0.88 -6.40
C ILE A 37 25.53 1.55 -7.54
N ILE A 38 25.62 2.89 -7.54
CA ILE A 38 26.39 3.63 -8.56
C ILE A 38 27.88 3.29 -8.48
N ALA A 39 28.44 3.19 -7.28
CA ALA A 39 29.85 2.83 -7.08
C ALA A 39 30.16 1.40 -7.58
N LEU A 40 29.28 0.43 -7.29
CA LEU A 40 29.40 -0.94 -7.81
C LEU A 40 29.33 -0.97 -9.34
N MET A 41 28.35 -0.27 -9.92
CA MET A 41 28.19 -0.20 -11.37
C MET A 41 29.40 0.47 -12.05
N TYR A 42 29.94 1.55 -11.46
CA TYR A 42 31.17 2.18 -11.95
C TYR A 42 32.38 1.24 -11.89
N HIS A 43 32.54 0.52 -10.78
CA HIS A 43 33.64 -0.44 -10.62
C HIS A 43 33.57 -1.56 -11.66
N HIS A 44 32.39 -2.14 -11.88
CA HIS A 44 32.21 -3.20 -12.88
C HIS A 44 32.37 -2.68 -14.32
N VAL A 45 31.94 -1.45 -14.62
CA VAL A 45 32.21 -0.83 -15.94
C VAL A 45 33.71 -0.59 -16.14
N HIS A 46 34.42 -0.09 -15.13
CA HIS A 46 35.87 0.13 -15.23
C HIS A 46 36.65 -1.17 -15.36
N SER A 47 36.26 -2.21 -14.62
CA SER A 47 36.82 -3.56 -14.73
C SER A 47 36.56 -4.18 -16.10
N LEU A 48 35.38 -3.95 -16.70
CA LEU A 48 35.04 -4.42 -18.06
C LEU A 48 35.92 -3.76 -19.14
N LEU A 49 36.33 -2.51 -18.94
CA LEU A 49 37.17 -1.76 -19.88
C LEU A 49 38.67 -2.07 -19.73
N THR A 50 39.08 -2.65 -18.59
CA THR A 50 40.51 -2.82 -18.24
C THR A 50 40.96 -4.28 -18.25
N GLU A 51 40.07 -5.25 -17.98
CA GLU A 51 40.41 -6.68 -17.93
C GLU A 51 39.72 -7.54 -19.01
N ASP A 52 40.41 -8.59 -19.46
CA ASP A 52 39.91 -9.56 -20.46
C ASP A 52 38.81 -10.53 -19.95
N LYS A 53 38.35 -10.41 -18.69
CA LYS A 53 37.32 -11.29 -18.10
C LYS A 53 35.89 -10.83 -18.44
N THR A 54 35.59 -10.67 -19.73
CA THR A 54 34.37 -10.03 -20.22
C THR A 54 33.07 -10.73 -19.81
N LEU A 55 33.01 -12.06 -19.82
CA LEU A 55 31.77 -12.80 -19.50
C LEU A 55 31.34 -12.65 -18.05
N ILE A 56 32.25 -12.84 -17.09
CA ILE A 56 31.93 -12.77 -15.65
C ILE A 56 31.52 -11.34 -15.29
N THR A 57 32.29 -10.35 -15.76
CA THR A 57 32.00 -8.94 -15.50
C THR A 57 30.67 -8.51 -16.14
N SER A 58 30.30 -9.05 -17.32
CA SER A 58 29.01 -8.78 -17.94
C SER A 58 27.81 -9.33 -17.15
N LEU A 59 27.93 -10.52 -16.57
CA LEU A 59 26.88 -11.12 -15.73
C LEU A 59 26.71 -10.34 -14.42
N LEU A 60 27.81 -9.87 -13.82
CA LEU A 60 27.77 -9.01 -12.63
C LEU A 60 27.12 -7.65 -12.94
N LEU A 61 27.47 -7.04 -14.07
CA LEU A 61 26.84 -5.80 -14.53
C LEU A 61 25.33 -5.97 -14.76
N LEU A 62 24.92 -7.08 -15.38
CA LEU A 62 23.50 -7.40 -15.58
C LEU A 62 22.77 -7.57 -14.23
N SER A 63 23.39 -8.25 -13.27
CA SER A 63 22.87 -8.40 -11.91
C SER A 63 22.67 -7.04 -11.23
N ASP A 64 23.62 -6.11 -11.35
CA ASP A 64 23.53 -4.76 -10.77
C ASP A 64 22.41 -3.93 -11.40
N ILE A 65 22.21 -4.04 -12.72
CA ILE A 65 21.12 -3.35 -13.42
C ILE A 65 19.76 -3.85 -12.91
N VAL A 66 19.59 -5.18 -12.81
CA VAL A 66 18.35 -5.79 -12.30
C VAL A 66 18.11 -5.42 -10.85
N LEU A 67 19.15 -5.46 -10.01
CA LEU A 67 19.09 -5.05 -8.60
C LEU A 67 18.66 -3.59 -8.46
N SER A 68 19.30 -2.69 -9.22
CA SER A 68 18.99 -1.26 -9.26
C SER A 68 17.54 -1.00 -9.69
N PHE A 69 17.06 -1.70 -10.72
CA PHE A 69 15.70 -1.59 -11.21
C PHE A 69 14.65 -2.04 -10.20
N MET A 70 14.83 -3.22 -9.60
CA MET A 70 13.93 -3.76 -8.58
C MET A 70 13.86 -2.84 -7.35
N TRP A 71 15.01 -2.35 -6.91
CA TRP A 71 15.10 -1.44 -5.77
C TRP A 71 14.48 -0.08 -6.06
N THR A 72 14.72 0.50 -7.25
CA THR A 72 14.16 1.80 -7.65
C THR A 72 12.65 1.74 -7.70
N THR A 73 12.09 0.70 -8.34
CA THR A 73 10.63 0.49 -8.43
C THR A 73 9.99 0.40 -7.05
N THR A 74 10.59 -0.36 -6.14
CA THR A 74 10.10 -0.51 -4.76
C THR A 74 10.22 0.79 -3.97
N THR A 75 11.31 1.54 -4.19
CA THR A 75 11.57 2.82 -3.50
C THR A 75 10.61 3.90 -3.96
N CYS A 76 10.31 4.00 -5.26
CA CYS A 76 9.33 4.94 -5.80
C CYS A 76 7.98 4.88 -5.08
N LEU A 77 7.51 3.66 -4.76
CA LEU A 77 6.25 3.45 -4.04
C LEU A 77 6.33 3.84 -2.55
N ARG A 78 7.51 3.80 -1.94
CA ARG A 78 7.74 4.05 -0.50
C ARG A 78 8.18 5.48 -0.18
N LEU A 79 8.47 6.31 -1.18
CA LEU A 79 9.01 7.68 -1.01
C LEU A 79 8.02 8.71 -0.45
N ASN A 80 6.71 8.41 -0.44
CA ASN A 80 5.70 9.31 0.08
C ASN A 80 4.59 8.55 0.82
N PRO A 81 4.88 8.04 2.03
CA PRO A 81 3.85 7.44 2.88
C PRO A 81 2.82 8.51 3.28
N VAL A 82 1.55 8.20 2.99
CA VAL A 82 0.41 9.04 3.30
C VAL A 82 -0.37 8.39 4.43
N HIS A 83 -0.55 9.12 5.54
CA HIS A 83 -1.51 8.73 6.57
C HIS A 83 -2.84 9.43 6.33
N ARG A 84 -3.90 8.63 6.31
CA ARG A 84 -5.27 9.12 6.30
C ARG A 84 -5.82 8.99 7.72
N PHE A 85 -6.48 10.05 8.18
CA PHE A 85 -7.30 10.01 9.39
C PHE A 85 -8.72 10.39 9.00
N GLU A 86 -9.67 9.67 9.55
CA GLU A 86 -11.10 9.88 9.40
C GLU A 86 -11.69 10.42 10.70
N TYR A 87 -12.66 11.31 10.58
CA TYR A 87 -13.38 11.90 11.72
C TYR A 87 -14.88 11.60 11.55
N PRO A 88 -15.32 10.36 11.83
CA PRO A 88 -16.73 9.97 11.67
C PRO A 88 -17.67 10.82 12.54
N GLU A 89 -17.20 11.35 13.67
CA GLU A 89 -17.94 12.25 14.56
C GLU A 89 -18.30 13.60 13.92
N ASN A 90 -17.54 14.05 12.92
CA ASN A 90 -17.81 15.28 12.18
C ASN A 90 -18.84 15.07 11.05
N TYR A 91 -19.28 13.84 10.84
CA TYR A 91 -20.29 13.51 9.85
C TYR A 91 -21.69 13.78 10.42
N ALA A 92 -22.18 15.00 10.17
CA ALA A 92 -23.49 15.46 10.64
C ALA A 92 -24.68 14.95 9.79
N ALA A 93 -24.47 13.98 8.88
CA ALA A 93 -25.56 13.49 8.04
C ALA A 93 -26.53 12.63 8.86
N GLN A 94 -27.82 12.74 8.56
CA GLN A 94 -28.84 11.96 9.26
C GLN A 94 -28.73 10.49 8.86
N SER A 95 -29.18 9.58 9.74
CA SER A 95 -29.24 8.12 9.52
C SER A 95 -29.92 7.71 8.19
N LYS A 96 -30.73 8.59 7.59
CA LYS A 96 -31.44 8.38 6.33
C LYS A 96 -30.60 8.65 5.08
N ASP A 97 -29.50 9.39 5.19
CA ASP A 97 -28.63 9.78 4.06
C ASP A 97 -27.49 8.78 3.82
N PHE A 98 -27.44 7.70 4.61
CA PHE A 98 -26.46 6.65 4.44
C PHE A 98 -26.80 5.77 3.23
N PRO A 99 -25.83 5.50 2.34
CA PRO A 99 -26.04 4.57 1.24
C PRO A 99 -26.30 3.17 1.78
N LYS A 100 -27.12 2.38 1.07
CA LYS A 100 -27.28 0.96 1.38
C LYS A 100 -25.93 0.25 1.23
N LEU A 101 -25.62 -0.67 2.14
CA LEU A 101 -24.37 -1.43 2.15
C LEU A 101 -24.64 -2.88 1.75
N ASP A 102 -23.96 -3.35 0.71
CA ASP A 102 -23.99 -4.77 0.33
C ASP A 102 -22.66 -5.41 0.75
N VAL A 103 -22.73 -6.42 1.60
CA VAL A 103 -21.55 -7.16 2.09
C VAL A 103 -21.53 -8.55 1.47
N PHE A 104 -20.45 -8.84 0.75
CA PHE A 104 -20.23 -10.10 0.08
C PHE A 104 -19.27 -10.97 0.88
N ILE A 105 -19.72 -12.16 1.27
CA ILE A 105 -18.86 -13.19 1.85
C ILE A 105 -18.63 -14.26 0.79
N CYS A 106 -17.41 -14.29 0.24
CA CYS A 106 -17.00 -15.31 -0.71
C CYS A 106 -16.35 -16.46 0.05
N THR A 107 -16.99 -17.63 0.02
CA THR A 107 -16.36 -18.89 0.47
C THR A 107 -16.06 -19.74 -0.74
N ALA A 108 -14.81 -20.24 -0.81
CA ALA A 108 -14.33 -21.00 -1.96
C ALA A 108 -14.62 -22.51 -1.85
N ASP A 109 -14.78 -23.04 -0.63
CA ASP A 109 -15.15 -24.44 -0.40
C ASP A 109 -15.54 -24.61 1.09
N PRO A 110 -16.81 -24.92 1.41
CA PRO A 110 -17.28 -25.06 2.79
C PRO A 110 -16.68 -26.26 3.53
N TYR A 111 -15.97 -27.15 2.84
CA TYR A 111 -15.24 -28.26 3.45
C TYR A 111 -13.79 -27.92 3.78
N LYS A 112 -13.16 -27.00 3.02
CA LYS A 112 -11.80 -26.51 3.31
C LYS A 112 -11.80 -25.33 4.27
N GLU A 113 -12.84 -24.50 4.21
CA GLU A 113 -13.06 -23.38 5.12
C GLU A 113 -14.13 -23.78 6.14
N PRO A 114 -13.80 -23.85 7.45
CA PRO A 114 -14.78 -24.28 8.44
C PRO A 114 -15.98 -23.32 8.44
N PRO A 115 -17.22 -23.81 8.25
CA PRO A 115 -18.40 -22.95 8.10
C PRO A 115 -18.68 -22.11 9.35
N MET A 116 -18.17 -22.53 10.51
CA MET A 116 -18.23 -21.76 11.76
C MET A 116 -17.48 -20.41 11.65
N MET A 117 -16.38 -20.35 10.89
CA MET A 117 -15.64 -19.10 10.64
C MET A 117 -16.49 -18.13 9.81
N VAL A 118 -17.15 -18.65 8.77
CA VAL A 118 -18.05 -17.88 7.89
C VAL A 118 -19.23 -17.33 8.69
N VAL A 119 -19.82 -18.13 9.58
CA VAL A 119 -20.91 -17.70 10.46
C VAL A 119 -20.45 -16.59 11.42
N ASN A 120 -19.24 -16.68 11.98
CA ASN A 120 -18.70 -15.62 12.84
C ASN A 120 -18.50 -14.31 12.08
N THR A 121 -17.99 -14.36 10.85
CA THR A 121 -17.87 -13.18 9.99
C THR A 121 -19.25 -12.60 9.65
N ALA A 122 -20.22 -13.44 9.29
CA ALA A 122 -21.59 -13.01 9.02
C ALA A 122 -22.24 -12.36 10.25
N LEU A 123 -22.08 -12.95 11.43
CA LEU A 123 -22.60 -12.40 12.69
C LEU A 123 -21.93 -11.06 13.01
N SER A 124 -20.62 -10.93 12.81
CA SER A 124 -19.88 -9.67 13.00
C SER A 124 -20.37 -8.56 12.07
N VAL A 125 -20.79 -8.90 10.84
CA VAL A 125 -21.37 -7.94 9.88
C VAL A 125 -22.78 -7.55 10.31
N MET A 126 -23.58 -8.51 10.77
CA MET A 126 -24.93 -8.23 11.28
C MET A 126 -24.92 -7.40 12.57
N SER A 127 -23.88 -7.51 13.38
CA SER A 127 -23.70 -6.69 14.59
C SER A 127 -23.10 -5.31 14.33
N TYR A 128 -22.84 -4.95 13.07
CA TYR A 128 -22.27 -3.65 12.72
C TYR A 128 -23.31 -2.54 12.92
N ASP A 129 -22.96 -1.50 13.69
CA ASP A 129 -23.87 -0.39 14.03
C ASP A 129 -24.01 0.59 12.85
N TYR A 130 -24.74 0.14 11.82
CA TYR A 130 -25.06 0.94 10.64
C TYR A 130 -26.57 1.17 10.55
N PRO A 131 -27.03 2.43 10.49
CA PRO A 131 -28.44 2.75 10.61
C PRO A 131 -29.29 2.38 9.38
N SER A 132 -28.67 2.05 8.25
CA SER A 132 -29.37 1.65 7.03
C SER A 132 -29.27 0.14 6.79
N VAL A 133 -30.14 -0.38 5.93
CA VAL A 133 -30.22 -1.82 5.65
C VAL A 133 -28.91 -2.34 5.06
N VAL A 134 -28.32 -3.33 5.73
CA VAL A 134 -27.17 -4.11 5.23
C VAL A 134 -27.72 -5.36 4.57
N ASN A 135 -27.45 -5.56 3.28
CA ASN A 135 -27.75 -6.83 2.62
C ASN A 135 -26.54 -7.75 2.69
N LEU A 136 -26.73 -8.94 3.25
CA LEU A 136 -25.70 -9.97 3.28
C LEU A 136 -25.93 -10.97 2.15
N ILE A 137 -24.93 -11.16 1.30
CA ILE A 137 -24.96 -12.13 0.21
C ILE A 137 -23.77 -13.08 0.37
N ILE A 138 -24.05 -14.37 0.56
CA ILE A 138 -23.04 -15.43 0.70
C ILE A 138 -22.93 -16.14 -0.64
N TYR A 139 -21.78 -16.01 -1.28
CA TYR A 139 -21.47 -16.74 -2.51
C TYR A 139 -20.61 -17.95 -2.18
N ASN A 140 -21.07 -19.11 -2.63
CA ASN A 140 -20.28 -20.34 -2.68
C ASN A 140 -19.82 -20.50 -4.12
N THR A 141 -18.52 -20.34 -4.35
CA THR A 141 -17.93 -20.68 -5.66
C THR A 141 -17.56 -22.15 -5.60
N ILE A 142 -18.28 -22.95 -6.39
CA ILE A 142 -18.10 -24.41 -6.55
C ILE A 142 -16.64 -24.77 -6.82
#